data_AF-A0ABC9QVA2-F1
#
_entry.id   AF-A0ABC9QVA2-F1
#
_cell.length_a   1.000
_cell.length_b   1.000
_cell.length_c   1.000
_cell.angle_alpha   90.00
_cell.angle_beta   90.00
_cell.angle_gamma   90.00
#
_symmetry.space_group_name_H-M   'P 1'
#
loop_
_entity.id
_entity.type
_entity.pdbx_description
1 polymer ?
#
loop_
_entity_poly.entity_id
_entity_poly.type
_entity_poly.pdbx_seq_one_letter_code
_entity_poly.pdbx_strand_id
1 'polypeptide(L)'
;MPFSFSNGLINKDKSYKVIKQEYDRKVKEDLTKIAKWQVTTKARLVTTTHFHLYTIWQKNSAGYQLKRFEDYIDPYAKMNLIQWMIASFCTTGRIKYDKNPKGWESYEWITLR
;
A
#
# COMPACT_ATOMS: atom_id res chain seq x y z
N MET A 1 17.32 -12.65 -0.93
CA MET A 1 16.25 -11.81 -1.50
C MET A 1 15.50 -11.14 -0.35
N PRO A 2 15.35 -9.80 -0.30
CA PRO A 2 14.82 -9.12 0.89
C PRO A 2 13.28 -9.02 0.93
N PHE A 3 12.55 -9.71 0.05
CA PHE A 3 11.09 -9.70 0.04
C PHE A 3 10.57 -11.08 0.44
N SER A 4 10.02 -11.19 1.65
CA SER A 4 9.25 -12.35 2.09
C SER A 4 7.87 -12.29 1.45
N PHE A 5 7.63 -13.12 0.44
CA PHE A 5 6.31 -13.25 -0.17
C PHE A 5 5.44 -14.15 0.71
N SER A 6 4.28 -13.65 1.14
CA SER A 6 3.31 -14.51 1.83
C SER A 6 2.71 -15.49 0.82
N ASN A 7 2.72 -16.78 1.18
CA ASN A 7 2.00 -17.78 0.41
C ASN A 7 0.50 -17.50 0.56
N GLY A 8 -0.13 -16.96 -0.50
CA GLY A 8 -1.53 -16.51 -0.50
C GLY A 8 -2.54 -17.59 -0.12
N LEU A 9 -2.12 -18.86 -0.13
CA LEU A 9 -2.88 -20.01 0.35
C LEU A 9 -3.35 -19.86 1.81
N ILE A 10 -2.58 -19.20 2.68
CA ILE A 10 -2.96 -18.96 4.09
C ILE A 10 -4.24 -18.13 4.20
N ASN A 11 -4.54 -17.31 3.18
CA ASN A 11 -5.71 -16.45 3.15
C ASN A 11 -6.87 -17.07 2.37
N LYS A 12 -6.71 -18.26 1.75
CA LYS A 12 -7.74 -18.90 0.94
C LYS A 12 -8.96 -19.30 1.77
N ASP A 13 -8.72 -19.76 3.00
CA ASP A 13 -9.74 -20.26 3.92
C ASP A 13 -10.24 -19.19 4.90
N LYS A 14 -9.63 -18.00 4.88
CA LYS A 14 -10.04 -16.88 5.73
C LYS A 14 -11.17 -16.11 5.07
N SER A 15 -12.16 -15.69 5.87
CA SER A 15 -13.19 -14.77 5.37
C SER A 15 -12.58 -13.39 5.06
N TYR A 16 -13.16 -12.70 4.08
CA TYR A 16 -12.72 -11.35 3.67
C TYR A 16 -12.65 -10.37 4.86
N LYS A 17 -13.57 -10.48 5.82
CA LYS A 17 -13.62 -9.61 7.01
C LYS A 17 -12.36 -9.76 7.89
N VAL A 18 -11.89 -10.99 8.08
CA VAL A 18 -10.69 -11.29 8.88
C VAL A 18 -9.44 -10.77 8.18
N ILE A 19 -9.32 -11.03 6.86
CA ILE A 19 -8.20 -10.55 6.04
C ILE A 19 -8.11 -9.02 6.09
N LYS A 20 -9.26 -8.35 5.98
CA LYS A 20 -9.34 -6.88 6.05
C LYS A 20 -8.86 -6.34 7.40
N GLN A 21 -9.28 -6.94 8.51
CA GLN A 21 -8.86 -6.51 9.85
C GLN A 21 -7.35 -6.70 10.09
N GLU A 22 -6.79 -7.84 9.68
CA GLU A 22 -5.34 -8.08 9.76
C GLU A 22 -4.56 -7.04 8.94
N TYR A 23 -5.06 -6.73 7.74
CA TYR A 23 -4.44 -5.72 6.87
C TYR A 23 -4.52 -4.32 7.46
N ASP A 24 -5.69 -3.91 7.97
CA ASP A 24 -5.87 -2.61 8.64
C ASP A 24 -4.93 -2.45 9.84
N ARG A 25 -4.68 -3.52 10.61
CA ARG A 25 -3.71 -3.50 11.72
C ARG A 25 -2.28 -3.29 11.22
N LYS A 26 -1.85 -4.05 10.21
CA LYS A 26 -0.51 -3.92 9.61
C LYS A 26 -0.29 -2.52 9.03
N VAL A 27 -1.30 -1.97 8.36
CA VAL A 27 -1.26 -0.60 7.84
C VAL A 27 -0.98 0.38 8.99
N LYS A 28 -1.70 0.32 10.11
CA LYS A 28 -1.45 1.21 11.27
C LYS A 28 -0.03 1.09 11.82
N GLU A 29 0.51 -0.12 11.91
CA GLU A 29 1.89 -0.35 12.35
C GLU A 29 2.89 0.29 11.40
N ASP A 30 2.70 0.14 10.10
CA ASP A 30 3.57 0.72 9.08
C ASP A 30 3.50 2.25 9.05
N LEU A 31 2.31 2.84 9.24
CA LEU A 31 2.15 4.28 9.40
C LEU A 31 2.92 4.83 10.61
N THR A 32 2.96 4.07 11.71
CA THR A 32 3.71 4.45 12.90
C THR A 32 5.23 4.42 12.63
N LYS A 33 5.72 3.46 11.84
CA LYS A 33 7.14 3.39 11.43
C LYS A 33 7.50 4.55 10.50
N ILE A 34 6.64 4.83 9.52
CA ILE A 34 6.75 5.95 8.59
C ILE A 34 6.87 7.26 9.36
N ALA A 35 6.01 7.47 10.35
CA ALA A 35 6.01 8.65 11.20
C ALA A 35 7.36 8.86 11.90
N LYS A 36 7.91 7.79 12.51
CA LYS A 36 9.23 7.84 13.15
C LYS A 36 10.36 8.13 12.17
N TRP A 37 10.28 7.58 10.96
CA TRP A 37 11.29 7.78 9.92
C TRP A 37 11.33 9.23 9.41
N GLN A 38 10.17 9.84 9.16
CA GLN A 38 10.08 11.22 8.68
C GLN A 38 10.64 12.22 9.69
N VAL A 39 10.35 12.03 10.99
CA VAL A 39 10.92 12.86 12.06
C VAL A 39 12.44 12.74 12.11
N THR A 40 12.97 11.52 11.94
CA THR A 40 14.41 11.24 12.04
C THR A 40 15.19 11.78 10.85
N THR A 41 14.72 11.55 9.63
CA THR A 41 15.46 11.83 8.39
C THR A 41 15.15 13.19 7.78
N LYS A 42 14.03 13.83 8.15
CA LYS A 42 13.52 15.08 7.54
C LYS A 42 13.39 15.01 6.00
N ALA A 43 13.37 13.81 5.44
CA ALA A 43 13.24 13.59 4.01
C ALA A 43 11.77 13.51 3.60
N ARG A 44 11.49 13.85 2.34
CA ARG A 44 10.16 13.71 1.74
C ARG A 44 9.85 12.23 1.59
N LEU A 45 8.72 11.79 2.15
CA LEU A 45 8.26 10.42 1.96
C LEU A 45 7.22 10.38 0.85
N VAL A 46 7.63 9.86 -0.30
CA VAL A 46 6.74 9.63 -1.44
C VAL A 46 6.47 8.12 -1.53
N THR A 47 5.20 7.77 -1.68
CA THR A 47 4.75 6.40 -1.91
C THR A 47 3.90 6.35 -3.16
N THR A 48 4.03 5.30 -3.96
CA THR A 48 3.15 5.08 -5.10
C THR A 48 2.20 3.94 -4.77
N THR A 49 0.91 4.21 -4.84
CA THR A 49 -0.11 3.24 -4.46
C THR A 49 -1.36 3.36 -5.30
N HIS A 50 -2.19 2.31 -5.26
CA HIS A 50 -3.49 2.32 -5.91
C HIS A 50 -4.47 3.21 -5.13
N PHE A 51 -5.37 3.91 -5.83
CA PHE A 51 -6.33 4.86 -5.24
C PHE A 51 -7.13 4.28 -4.04
N HIS A 52 -7.53 3.01 -4.08
CA HIS A 52 -8.23 2.37 -2.95
C HIS A 52 -7.36 2.22 -1.70
N LEU A 53 -6.06 1.95 -1.86
CA LEU A 53 -5.11 1.94 -0.74
C LEU A 53 -4.88 3.35 -0.23
N TYR A 54 -4.81 4.34 -1.13
CA TYR A 54 -4.79 5.75 -0.74
C TYR A 54 -5.99 6.11 0.15
N THR A 55 -7.22 5.71 -0.20
CA THR A 55 -8.40 5.97 0.65
C THR A 55 -8.28 5.33 2.04
N ILE A 56 -7.76 4.11 2.11
CA ILE A 56 -7.54 3.40 3.38
C ILE A 56 -6.47 4.11 4.21
N TRP A 57 -5.37 4.50 3.58
CA TRP A 57 -4.27 5.21 4.21
C TRP A 57 -4.72 6.56 4.73
N GLN A 58 -5.39 7.38 3.91
CA GLN A 58 -5.94 8.67 4.29
C GLN A 58 -6.93 8.57 5.46
N LYS A 59 -7.71 7.48 5.55
CA LYS A 59 -8.63 7.26 6.67
C LYS A 59 -7.90 6.90 7.97
N ASN A 60 -6.74 6.23 7.87
CA ASN A 60 -6.01 5.71 9.03
C ASN A 60 -4.76 6.54 9.38
N SER A 61 -4.43 7.57 8.61
CA SER A 61 -3.28 8.44 8.79
C SER A 61 -3.53 9.46 9.91
N ALA A 62 -3.57 8.99 11.16
CA ALA A 62 -3.62 9.88 12.31
C ALA A 62 -2.35 10.75 12.36
N GLY A 63 -2.51 12.08 12.25
CA GLY A 63 -1.41 13.05 12.28
C GLY A 63 -0.66 13.23 10.94
N TYR A 64 -1.12 12.59 9.86
CA TYR A 64 -0.51 12.71 8.53
C TYR A 64 -1.58 12.92 7.46
N GLN A 65 -1.26 13.73 6.46
CA GLN A 65 -2.07 13.93 5.27
C GLN A 65 -1.32 13.36 4.07
N LEU A 66 -1.98 12.52 3.27
CA LEU A 66 -1.45 12.18 1.95
C LEU A 66 -1.91 13.22 0.95
N LYS A 67 -0.96 13.79 0.21
CA LYS A 67 -1.25 14.67 -0.93
C LYS A 67 -0.79 13.99 -2.21
N ARG A 68 -1.58 14.07 -3.28
CA ARG A 68 -1.12 13.64 -4.61
C ARG A 68 0.14 14.42 -4.96
N PHE A 69 1.17 13.69 -5.40
CA PHE A 69 2.46 14.25 -5.77
C PHE A 69 2.59 14.18 -7.30
N GLU A 70 2.46 15.33 -7.95
CA GLU A 70 2.42 15.43 -9.42
C GLU A 70 3.81 15.57 -10.05
N ASP A 71 4.79 16.08 -9.32
CA ASP A 71 6.15 16.33 -9.82
C ASP A 71 6.96 15.03 -10.04
N TYR A 72 6.47 13.89 -9.54
CA TYR A 72 7.16 12.61 -9.68
C TYR A 72 6.15 11.48 -9.85
N ILE A 73 5.98 11.04 -11.10
CA ILE A 73 5.32 9.78 -11.43
C ILE A 73 6.42 8.81 -11.82
N ASP A 74 6.83 7.97 -10.87
CA ASP A 74 7.78 6.90 -11.18
C ASP A 74 7.15 5.92 -12.20
N PRO A 75 7.70 5.82 -13.42
CA PRO A 75 7.17 4.93 -14.46
C PRO A 75 7.24 3.46 -14.08
N TYR A 76 8.13 3.07 -13.14
CA TYR A 76 8.25 1.72 -12.60
C TYR A 76 7.37 1.45 -11.39
N ALA A 77 6.70 2.48 -10.87
CA ALA A 77 5.87 2.32 -9.69
C ALA A 77 4.45 1.79 -9.99
N LYS A 78 4.11 1.60 -11.27
CA LYS A 78 2.92 0.87 -11.70
C LYS A 78 3.26 -0.61 -11.75
N MET A 79 2.52 -1.43 -10.99
CA MET A 79 2.62 -2.88 -11.15
C MET A 79 2.23 -3.28 -12.57
N ASN A 80 3.13 -3.95 -13.27
CA ASN A 80 2.77 -4.64 -14.51
C ASN A 80 1.80 -5.80 -14.21
N LEU A 81 1.22 -6.39 -15.26
CA LEU A 81 0.22 -7.46 -15.12
C LEU A 81 0.70 -8.63 -14.25
N ILE A 82 1.97 -9.04 -14.41
CA ILE A 82 2.57 -10.14 -13.66
C ILE A 82 2.69 -9.76 -12.18
N GLN A 83 3.23 -8.57 -11.88
CA GLN A 83 3.33 -8.05 -10.51
C GLN A 83 1.96 -7.94 -9.84
N TRP A 84 0.94 -7.51 -10.59
CA TRP A 84 -0.43 -7.45 -10.12
C TRP A 84 -1.01 -8.83 -9.80
N MET A 85 -0.83 -9.81 -10.68
CA MET A 85 -1.28 -11.18 -10.44
C MET A 85 -0.64 -11.77 -9.18
N ILE A 86 0.67 -11.57 -9.01
CA ILE A 86 1.41 -12.02 -7.83
C ILE A 86 0.86 -11.31 -6.58
N ALA A 87 0.70 -9.99 -6.60
CA ALA A 87 0.18 -9.23 -5.48
C ALA A 87 -1.26 -9.64 -5.11
N SER A 88 -2.14 -9.83 -6.10
CA SER A 88 -3.51 -10.31 -5.91
C SER A 88 -3.53 -11.69 -5.24
N PHE A 89 -2.69 -12.60 -5.71
CA PHE A 89 -2.59 -13.94 -5.13
C PHE A 89 -2.04 -13.89 -3.71
N CYS A 90 -0.93 -13.21 -3.47
CA CYS A 90 -0.32 -13.11 -2.14
C CYS A 90 -1.27 -12.47 -1.10
N THR A 91 -2.08 -11.50 -1.50
CA THR A 91 -3.01 -10.79 -0.59
C THR A 91 -4.31 -11.55 -0.36
N THR A 92 -4.94 -12.09 -1.42
CA THR A 92 -6.30 -12.63 -1.36
C THR A 92 -6.40 -14.14 -1.55
N GLY A 93 -5.31 -14.81 -1.91
CA GLY A 93 -5.32 -16.21 -2.34
C GLY A 93 -5.98 -16.44 -3.70
N ARG A 94 -6.37 -15.37 -4.42
CA ARG A 94 -7.06 -15.42 -5.72
C ARG A 94 -6.28 -14.64 -6.77
N ILE A 95 -6.17 -15.22 -7.97
CA ILE A 95 -5.54 -14.57 -9.12
C ILE A 95 -6.58 -13.68 -9.81
N LYS A 96 -6.26 -12.41 -10.03
CA LYS A 96 -7.06 -11.49 -10.84
C LYS A 96 -6.27 -11.09 -12.08
N TYR A 97 -6.76 -11.52 -13.24
CA TYR A 97 -6.12 -11.30 -14.54
C TYR A 97 -6.83 -10.21 -15.37
N ASP A 98 -8.11 -9.97 -15.08
CA ASP A 98 -9.04 -9.22 -15.91
C ASP A 98 -8.87 -7.69 -15.86
N LYS A 99 -7.99 -7.19 -14.98
CA LYS A 99 -7.82 -5.75 -14.77
C LYS A 99 -6.35 -5.40 -14.63
N ASN A 100 -5.79 -4.77 -15.65
CA ASN A 100 -4.64 -3.90 -15.41
C ASN A 100 -5.04 -2.93 -14.31
N PRO A 101 -4.29 -2.83 -13.21
CA PRO A 101 -4.71 -1.98 -12.11
C PRO A 101 -4.60 -0.52 -12.56
N LYS A 102 -5.74 0.13 -12.77
CA LYS A 102 -5.85 1.56 -13.11
C LYS A 102 -5.84 2.38 -11.82
N GLY A 103 -5.43 3.65 -11.87
CA GLY A 103 -5.48 4.54 -10.70
C GLY A 103 -4.32 4.37 -9.71
N TRP A 104 -3.11 4.05 -10.21
CA TRP A 104 -1.88 4.22 -9.46
C TRP A 104 -1.39 5.65 -9.58
N GLU A 105 -1.16 6.27 -8.44
CA GLU A 105 -0.61 7.62 -8.36
C GLU A 105 0.42 7.67 -7.23
N SER A 106 1.32 8.64 -7.33
CA SER A 106 2.29 8.93 -6.29
C SER A 106 1.69 9.91 -5.30
N TYR A 107 1.90 9.65 -4.03
CA TYR A 107 1.39 10.44 -2.91
C TYR A 107 2.54 10.77 -1.97
N GLU A 108 2.59 12.01 -1.52
CA GLU A 108 3.51 12.47 -0.50
C GLU A 108 2.83 12.46 0.87
N TRP A 109 3.54 11.95 1.87
CA TRP A 109 3.13 12.01 3.26
C TRP A 109 3.56 13.34 3.90
N ILE A 110 2.58 14.11 4.33
CA ILE A 110 2.76 15.40 4.99
C ILE A 110 2.40 15.24 6.46
N THR A 111 3.32 15.56 7.37
CA THR A 111 3.01 15.65 8.80
C THR A 111 2.06 16.81 9.05
N LEU A 112 0.93 16.54 9.68
CA LEU A 112 0.06 17.58 10.22
C LEU A 112 0.69 18.02 11.55
N ARG A 113 1.17 19.26 11.62
CA ARG A 113 1.71 19.86 12.84
C ARG A 113 0.63 20.02 13.91
#